data_AF-A0A935P9I3-F1
#
_entry.id   AF-A0A935P9I3-F1
#
_cell.length_a   1.000
_cell.length_b   1.000
_cell.length_c   1.000
_cell.angle_alpha   90.00
_cell.angle_beta   90.00
_cell.angle_gamma   90.00
#
_symmetry.space_group_name_H-M   'P 1'
#
loop_
_entity.id
_entity.type
_entity.pdbx_description
1 polymer ?
#
loop_
_entity_poly.entity_id
_entity_poly.type
_entity_poly.pdbx_seq_one_letter_code
_entity_poly.pdbx_strand_id
1 'polypeptide(L)'
;MISKKERRFGQSGFTLLEVIVTIVIAAIMGVFFAQLVYTGVIHSADPVRLLQNMYGEDASAPGVTSIMENMTVIYKRLAATESNFLETFKGYVDNGNKTTGRTGDSPYIGPYQIIHNDYIVFDGSRREQSAGPTERNILKVTIRAGGQTATALFTR
;
A
#
# COMPACT_ATOMS: atom_id res chain seq x y z
N MET A 1 18.76 63.09 58.43
CA MET A 1 18.12 61.80 58.81
C MET A 1 16.89 61.63 57.93
N ILE A 2 16.97 60.78 56.91
CA ILE A 2 15.96 60.64 55.84
C ILE A 2 15.02 59.49 56.23
N SER A 3 13.74 59.78 56.42
CA SER A 3 12.73 58.73 56.64
C SER A 3 12.15 58.27 55.30
N LYS A 4 12.28 56.97 55.08
CA LYS A 4 12.05 56.21 53.84
C LYS A 4 10.55 56.04 53.62
N LYS A 5 10.02 56.58 52.52
CA LYS A 5 8.62 56.39 52.10
C LYS A 5 8.51 55.03 51.40
N GLU A 6 8.05 54.00 52.12
CA GLU A 6 7.78 52.69 51.52
C GLU A 6 6.55 52.76 50.62
N ARG A 7 6.74 52.49 49.32
CA ARG A 7 5.64 52.27 48.38
C ARG A 7 5.16 50.82 48.56
N ARG A 8 3.97 50.64 49.13
CA ARG A 8 3.28 49.35 49.09
C ARG A 8 2.82 49.10 47.66
N PHE A 9 3.45 48.15 46.97
CA PHE A 9 2.89 47.56 45.76
C PHE A 9 1.56 46.91 46.13
N GLY A 10 0.48 47.37 45.51
CA GLY A 10 -0.85 46.81 45.73
C GLY A 10 -0.85 45.33 45.37
N GLN A 11 -1.01 44.48 46.38
CA GLN A 11 -1.41 43.09 46.19
C GLN A 11 -2.87 43.09 45.74
N SER A 12 -3.09 43.25 44.43
CA SER A 12 -4.40 42.97 43.83
C SER A 12 -4.49 41.47 43.63
N GLY A 13 -5.37 40.81 44.39
CA GLY A 13 -5.71 39.41 44.14
C GLY A 13 -6.44 39.25 42.80
N PHE A 14 -6.43 38.04 42.26
CA PHE A 14 -7.19 37.72 41.06
C PHE A 14 -8.67 38.00 41.27
N THR A 15 -9.30 38.68 40.32
CA THR A 15 -10.76 38.87 40.35
C THR A 15 -11.46 37.56 39.99
N LEU A 16 -12.62 37.30 40.61
CA LEU A 16 -13.42 36.11 40.30
C LEU A 16 -13.79 36.05 38.81
N LEU A 17 -13.99 37.21 38.18
CA LEU A 17 -14.28 37.32 36.76
C LEU A 17 -13.10 36.87 35.89
N GLU A 18 -11.88 37.31 36.21
CA GLU A 18 -10.66 36.94 35.47
C GLU A 18 -10.39 35.43 35.52
N VAL A 19 -10.62 34.79 36.67
CA VAL A 19 -10.50 33.33 36.83
C VAL A 19 -11.53 32.60 35.96
N ILE A 20 -12.78 33.07 35.92
CA ILE A 20 -13.80 32.45 35.07
C ILE A 20 -13.44 32.60 33.59
N VAL A 21 -13.04 33.79 33.16
CA VAL A 21 -12.71 34.08 31.76
C VAL A 21 -11.52 33.25 31.29
N THR A 22 -10.48 33.13 32.10
CA THR A 22 -9.29 32.31 31.76
C THR A 22 -9.61 30.82 31.64
N ILE A 23 -10.46 30.28 32.53
CA ILE A 23 -10.92 28.88 32.44
C ILE A 23 -11.74 28.66 31.17
N VAL A 24 -12.64 29.58 30.81
CA VAL A 24 -13.45 29.48 29.58
C VAL A 24 -12.58 29.49 28.33
N ILE A 25 -11.60 30.41 28.26
CA ILE A 25 -10.67 30.48 27.13
C ILE A 25 -9.82 29.21 27.05
N ALA A 26 -9.32 28.71 28.18
CA ALA A 26 -8.55 27.47 28.23
C ALA A 26 -9.38 26.26 27.77
N ALA A 27 -10.67 26.20 28.13
CA ALA A 27 -11.58 25.13 27.69
C ALA A 27 -11.81 25.17 26.18
N ILE A 28 -12.07 26.35 25.61
CA ILE A 28 -12.26 26.52 24.16
C ILE A 28 -10.98 26.12 23.39
N MET A 29 -9.82 26.58 23.85
CA MET A 29 -8.53 26.23 23.25
C MET A 29 -8.22 24.74 23.39
N GLY A 30 -8.58 24.13 24.53
CA GLY A 30 -8.44 22.69 24.76
C GLY A 30 -9.24 21.85 23.78
N VAL A 31 -10.48 22.27 23.44
CA VAL A 31 -11.31 21.59 22.45
C VAL A 31 -10.70 21.67 21.05
N PHE A 32 -10.23 22.85 20.63
CA PHE A 32 -9.56 23.00 19.33
C PHE A 32 -8.26 22.18 19.24
N PHE A 33 -7.48 22.14 20.32
CA PHE A 33 -6.28 21.32 20.40
C PHE A 33 -6.60 19.82 20.29
N ALA A 34 -7.63 19.36 21.00
CA ALA A 34 -8.07 17.97 20.94
C ALA A 34 -8.54 17.56 19.53
N GLN A 35 -9.28 18.43 18.83
CA GLN A 35 -9.70 18.17 17.45
C GLN A 35 -8.50 18.07 16.50
N LEU A 36 -7.52 18.97 16.61
CA LEU A 36 -6.33 18.98 15.76
C LEU A 36 -5.49 17.71 15.95
N VAL A 37 -5.25 17.30 17.20
CA VAL A 37 -4.48 16.08 17.52
C VAL A 37 -5.25 14.83 17.09
N TYR A 38 -6.57 14.80 17.26
CA TYR A 38 -7.41 13.67 16.88
C TYR A 38 -7.40 13.42 15.36
N THR A 39 -7.60 14.46 14.55
CA THR A 39 -7.65 14.31 13.08
C THR A 39 -6.27 14.14 12.46
N GLY A 40 -5.22 14.74 13.06
CA GLY A 40 -3.87 14.73 12.49
C GLY A 40 -3.05 13.46 12.78
N VAL A 41 -3.22 12.85 13.96
CA VAL A 41 -2.36 11.74 14.43
C VAL A 41 -2.98 10.37 14.13
N ILE A 42 -4.30 10.25 14.11
CA ILE A 42 -4.96 8.94 13.99
C ILE A 42 -4.98 8.44 12.53
N HIS A 43 -5.05 9.35 11.56
CA HIS A 43 -5.07 8.99 10.12
C HIS A 43 -3.70 9.04 9.44
N SER A 44 -2.64 9.49 10.12
CA SER A 44 -1.28 9.54 9.52
C SER A 44 -0.66 8.16 9.30
N ALA A 45 -1.17 7.13 9.99
CA ALA A 45 -0.70 5.75 9.82
C ALA A 45 -1.39 5.01 8.66
N ASP A 46 -2.56 5.48 8.20
CA ASP A 46 -3.31 4.86 7.10
C ASP A 46 -2.48 4.71 5.80
N PRO A 47 -1.73 5.72 5.31
CA PRO A 47 -0.90 5.54 4.13
C PRO A 47 0.23 4.54 4.33
N VAL A 48 0.81 4.47 5.53
CA VAL A 48 1.88 3.52 5.86
C VAL A 48 1.33 2.09 5.89
N ARG A 49 0.15 1.89 6.48
CA ARG A 49 -0.53 0.58 6.53
C ARG A 49 -0.96 0.12 5.14
N LEU A 50 -1.40 1.03 4.27
CA LEU A 50 -1.74 0.72 2.90
C LEU A 50 -0.51 0.23 2.11
N LEU A 51 0.64 0.88 2.30
CA LEU A 51 1.92 0.45 1.71
C LEU A 51 2.38 -0.90 2.27
N GLN A 52 2.31 -1.10 3.59
CA GLN A 52 2.63 -2.39 4.21
C GLN A 52 1.73 -3.51 3.68
N ASN A 53 0.45 -3.26 3.48
CA ASN A 53 -0.47 -4.26 2.90
C ASN A 53 -0.16 -4.54 1.42
N MET A 54 0.36 -3.56 0.67
CA MET A 54 0.74 -3.72 -0.75
C MET A 54 2.07 -4.44 -0.96
N TYR A 55 3.05 -4.17 -0.11
CA TYR A 55 4.40 -4.74 -0.20
C TYR A 55 4.61 -5.97 0.67
N GLY A 56 3.72 -6.20 1.64
CA GLY A 56 3.81 -7.27 2.63
C GLY A 56 4.44 -6.75 3.93
N GLU A 57 4.06 -7.37 5.05
CA GLU A 57 4.66 -7.06 6.36
C GLU A 57 6.05 -7.68 6.53
N ASP A 58 6.33 -8.80 5.85
CA ASP A 58 7.58 -9.56 5.95
C ASP A 58 7.88 -10.32 4.65
N ALA A 59 9.13 -10.73 4.46
CA ALA A 59 9.60 -11.56 3.35
C ALA A 59 8.87 -12.91 3.25
N SER A 60 8.29 -13.41 4.36
CA SER A 60 7.46 -14.62 4.38
C SER A 60 6.04 -14.40 3.86
N ALA A 61 5.55 -13.16 3.86
CA ALA A 61 4.21 -12.77 3.40
C ALA A 61 4.27 -11.52 2.50
N PRO A 62 4.95 -11.60 1.34
CA PRO A 62 5.07 -10.48 0.44
C PRO A 62 3.70 -10.08 -0.10
N GLY A 63 3.47 -8.78 -0.20
CA GLY A 63 2.25 -8.21 -0.73
C GLY A 63 2.18 -8.36 -2.25
N VAL A 64 0.99 -8.12 -2.79
CA VAL A 64 0.69 -8.37 -4.21
C VAL A 64 1.60 -7.58 -5.16
N THR A 65 2.03 -6.38 -4.76
CA THR A 65 2.93 -5.52 -5.56
C THR A 65 4.32 -6.12 -5.66
N SER A 66 4.90 -6.56 -4.54
CA SER A 66 6.22 -7.19 -4.50
C SER A 66 6.26 -8.47 -5.34
N ILE A 67 5.20 -9.28 -5.27
CA ILE A 67 5.06 -10.48 -6.09
C ILE A 67 4.98 -10.10 -7.59
N MET A 68 4.20 -9.08 -7.95
CA MET A 68 4.06 -8.63 -9.34
C MET A 68 5.35 -8.01 -9.90
N GLU A 69 6.14 -7.33 -9.06
CA GLU A 69 7.47 -6.85 -9.42
C GLU A 69 8.42 -8.02 -9.72
N ASN A 70 8.44 -9.05 -8.88
CA ASN A 70 9.22 -10.26 -9.13
C ASN A 70 8.79 -10.96 -10.43
N MET A 71 7.48 -11.09 -10.67
CA MET A 71 6.95 -11.58 -11.94
C MET A 71 7.44 -10.76 -13.13
N THR A 72 7.45 -9.43 -13.01
CA THR A 72 7.94 -8.52 -14.07
C THR A 72 9.43 -8.70 -14.34
N VAL A 73 10.25 -8.92 -13.30
CA VAL A 73 11.68 -9.21 -13.46
C VAL A 73 11.90 -10.54 -14.20
N ILE A 74 11.18 -11.58 -13.81
CA ILE A 74 11.23 -12.90 -14.46
C ILE A 74 10.81 -12.79 -15.93
N TYR A 75 9.70 -12.11 -16.20
CA TYR A 75 9.22 -11.86 -17.56
C TYR A 75 10.29 -11.16 -18.41
N LYS A 76 10.89 -10.07 -17.90
CA LYS A 76 11.94 -9.33 -18.63
C LYS A 76 13.18 -10.19 -18.88
N ARG A 77 13.57 -11.01 -17.91
CA ARG A 77 14.68 -11.95 -18.06
C ARG A 77 14.38 -12.97 -19.16
N LEU A 78 13.22 -13.62 -19.12
CA LEU A 78 12.82 -14.62 -20.11
C LEU A 78 12.73 -13.99 -21.51
N ALA A 79 12.15 -12.79 -21.64
CA ALA A 79 12.07 -12.07 -22.91
C ALA A 79 13.45 -11.78 -23.53
N ALA A 80 14.51 -11.67 -22.70
CA ALA A 80 15.87 -11.47 -23.17
C ALA A 80 16.61 -12.78 -23.51
N THR A 81 16.15 -13.93 -23.01
CA THR A 81 16.90 -15.20 -23.10
C THR A 81 16.20 -16.29 -23.89
N GLU A 82 14.88 -16.23 -24.07
CA GLU A 82 14.06 -17.29 -24.65
C GLU A 82 13.13 -16.77 -25.75
N SER A 83 12.91 -17.56 -26.80
CA SER A 83 11.99 -17.22 -27.90
C SER A 83 10.51 -17.44 -27.54
N ASN A 84 10.22 -18.41 -26.68
CA ASN A 84 8.87 -18.74 -26.20
C ASN A 84 8.62 -18.22 -24.77
N PHE A 85 9.26 -17.11 -24.41
CA PHE A 85 9.26 -16.57 -23.06
C PHE A 85 7.88 -16.38 -22.42
N LEU A 86 6.84 -16.00 -23.16
CA LEU A 86 5.49 -15.84 -22.62
C LEU A 86 4.87 -17.17 -22.18
N GLU A 87 5.15 -18.26 -22.91
CA GLU A 87 4.66 -19.59 -22.57
C GLU A 87 5.41 -20.14 -21.35
N THR A 88 6.74 -20.01 -21.33
CA THR A 88 7.55 -20.32 -20.15
C THR A 88 7.08 -19.53 -18.93
N PHE A 89 6.86 -18.22 -19.10
CA PHE A 89 6.42 -17.33 -18.04
C PHE A 89 5.03 -17.70 -17.51
N LYS A 90 4.07 -18.02 -18.40
CA LYS A 90 2.75 -18.53 -17.98
C LYS A 90 2.89 -19.76 -17.08
N GLY A 91 3.74 -20.71 -17.47
CA GLY A 91 4.03 -21.91 -16.68
C GLY A 91 4.68 -21.59 -15.33
N TYR A 92 5.56 -20.58 -15.29
CA TYR A 92 6.14 -20.10 -14.04
C TYR A 92 5.09 -19.44 -13.14
N VAL A 93 4.13 -18.70 -13.69
CA VAL A 93 3.00 -18.14 -12.91
C VAL A 93 2.10 -19.26 -12.38
N ASP A 94 1.85 -20.33 -13.14
CA ASP A 94 1.03 -21.48 -12.71
C ASP A 94 1.66 -22.28 -11.56
N ASN A 95 2.97 -22.20 -11.38
CA ASN A 95 3.72 -22.99 -10.39
C ASN A 95 4.48 -22.16 -9.35
N GLY A 96 4.59 -20.85 -9.56
CA GLY A 96 5.40 -19.94 -8.75
C GLY A 96 4.87 -19.71 -7.33
N ASN A 97 3.64 -20.14 -7.05
CA ASN A 97 3.04 -20.12 -5.72
C ASN A 97 3.19 -21.43 -4.93
N LYS A 98 3.68 -22.50 -5.55
CA LYS A 98 3.83 -23.81 -4.90
C LYS A 98 5.18 -23.87 -4.18
N THR A 99 5.26 -24.47 -3.01
CA THR A 99 6.53 -24.75 -2.32
C THR A 99 7.06 -26.15 -2.63
N THR A 100 6.17 -27.07 -3.00
CA THR A 100 6.46 -28.46 -3.39
C THR A 100 5.67 -28.82 -4.65
N GLY A 101 6.12 -29.83 -5.41
CA GLY A 101 5.41 -30.29 -6.62
C GLY A 101 5.39 -29.28 -7.77
N ARG A 102 6.39 -28.39 -7.86
CA ARG A 102 6.56 -27.52 -9.04
C ARG A 102 6.91 -28.38 -10.26
N THR A 103 6.32 -28.04 -11.39
CA THR A 103 6.69 -28.63 -12.68
C THR A 103 7.72 -27.74 -13.38
N GLY A 104 8.73 -28.39 -13.99
CA GLY A 104 9.84 -27.70 -14.65
C GLY A 104 10.75 -26.91 -13.71
N ASP A 105 11.58 -26.04 -14.27
CA ASP A 105 12.51 -25.15 -13.53
C ASP A 105 11.82 -23.89 -12.98
N SER A 106 10.52 -23.98 -12.68
CA SER A 106 9.72 -22.83 -12.25
C SER A 106 10.24 -22.27 -10.92
N PRO A 107 10.64 -20.99 -10.86
CA PRO A 107 11.12 -20.37 -9.62
C PRO A 107 9.96 -20.17 -8.63
N TYR A 108 10.28 -20.14 -7.34
CA TYR A 108 9.33 -19.63 -6.36
C TYR A 108 9.21 -18.11 -6.50
N ILE A 109 7.99 -17.62 -6.69
CA ILE A 109 7.72 -16.18 -6.86
C ILE A 109 7.11 -15.61 -5.58
N GLY A 110 6.23 -16.37 -4.91
CA GLY A 110 5.63 -15.99 -3.63
C GLY A 110 4.29 -16.66 -3.36
N PRO A 111 3.71 -16.48 -2.17
CA PRO A 111 2.41 -17.06 -1.82
C PRO A 111 1.27 -16.22 -2.40
N TYR A 112 0.81 -16.54 -3.62
CA TYR A 112 -0.35 -15.91 -4.26
C TYR A 112 -1.38 -16.92 -4.75
N GLN A 113 -2.61 -16.46 -4.94
CA GLN A 113 -3.67 -17.15 -5.64
C GLN A 113 -3.77 -16.63 -7.07
N ILE A 114 -3.94 -17.54 -8.03
CA ILE A 114 -4.16 -17.18 -9.43
C ILE A 114 -5.65 -16.95 -9.62
N ILE A 115 -6.00 -15.73 -10.04
CA ILE A 115 -7.37 -15.37 -10.42
C ILE A 115 -7.53 -15.51 -11.94
N HIS A 116 -6.49 -15.14 -12.69
CA HIS A 116 -6.44 -15.27 -14.15
C HIS A 116 -5.00 -15.43 -14.61
N ASN A 117 -4.71 -16.36 -15.52
CA ASN A 117 -3.38 -16.55 -16.10
C ASN A 117 -3.51 -17.15 -17.50
N ASP A 118 -4.14 -16.42 -18.41
CA ASP A 118 -4.40 -16.90 -19.78
C ASP A 118 -4.21 -15.79 -20.81
N TYR A 119 -4.08 -16.22 -22.07
CA TYR A 119 -3.92 -15.31 -23.19
C TYR A 119 -5.23 -14.63 -23.53
N ILE A 120 -5.14 -13.35 -23.88
CA ILE A 120 -6.26 -12.53 -24.29
C ILE A 120 -6.00 -11.89 -25.65
N VAL A 121 -7.07 -11.49 -26.31
CA VAL A 121 -7.05 -10.63 -27.50
C VAL A 121 -8.05 -9.50 -27.32
N PHE A 122 -7.84 -8.40 -28.04
CA PHE A 122 -8.81 -7.32 -28.13
C PHE A 122 -9.49 -7.38 -29.49
N ASP A 123 -10.83 -7.42 -29.50
CA ASP A 123 -11.61 -7.43 -30.73
C ASP A 123 -11.53 -6.07 -31.47
N GLY A 124 -12.13 -5.99 -32.66
CA GLY A 124 -12.20 -4.73 -33.43
C GLY A 124 -12.92 -3.58 -32.71
N SER A 125 -13.68 -3.88 -31.66
CA SER A 125 -14.35 -2.92 -30.77
C SER A 125 -13.58 -2.64 -29.49
N ARG A 126 -12.31 -3.08 -29.38
CA ARG A 126 -11.42 -2.96 -28.22
C ARG A 126 -11.94 -3.65 -26.96
N ARG A 127 -12.78 -4.67 -27.09
CA ARG A 127 -13.24 -5.51 -25.97
C ARG A 127 -12.29 -6.69 -25.80
N GLU A 128 -12.01 -7.02 -24.55
CA GLU A 128 -11.23 -8.20 -24.18
C GLU A 128 -12.02 -9.47 -24.51
N GLN A 129 -11.36 -10.41 -25.19
CA GLN A 129 -11.86 -11.75 -25.47
C GLN A 129 -10.77 -12.78 -25.15
N SER A 130 -11.18 -14.00 -24.80
CA SER A 130 -10.25 -15.12 -24.68
C SER A 130 -9.52 -15.35 -26.00
N ALA A 131 -8.20 -15.50 -25.93
CA ALA A 131 -7.41 -15.86 -27.09
C ALA A 131 -7.76 -17.27 -27.59
N GLY A 132 -7.75 -17.44 -28.91
CA GLY A 132 -7.81 -18.72 -29.59
C GLY A 132 -6.53 -19.56 -29.42
N PRO A 133 -6.43 -20.69 -30.14
CA PRO A 133 -5.35 -21.66 -29.94
C PRO A 133 -3.96 -21.17 -30.39
N THR A 134 -3.90 -20.19 -31.28
CA THR A 134 -2.64 -19.68 -31.87
C THR A 134 -2.24 -18.30 -31.36
N GLU A 135 -3.17 -17.60 -30.70
CA GLU A 135 -2.97 -16.22 -30.26
C GLU A 135 -2.22 -16.21 -28.92
N ARG A 136 -0.95 -15.78 -28.96
CA ARG A 136 0.00 -15.86 -27.84
C ARG A 136 0.75 -14.55 -27.60
N ASN A 137 0.15 -13.43 -28.00
CA ASN A 137 0.81 -12.12 -27.98
C ASN A 137 0.59 -11.33 -26.69
N ILE A 138 -0.50 -11.59 -25.96
CA ILE A 138 -0.85 -10.88 -24.73
C ILE A 138 -1.26 -11.91 -23.69
N LEU A 139 -0.48 -12.04 -22.63
CA LEU A 139 -0.80 -12.82 -21.45
C LEU A 139 -1.35 -11.90 -20.37
N LYS A 140 -2.57 -12.16 -19.93
CA LYS A 140 -3.16 -11.48 -18.78
C LYS A 140 -2.88 -12.29 -17.53
N VAL A 141 -2.27 -11.64 -16.55
CA VAL A 141 -2.00 -12.25 -15.25
C VAL A 141 -2.73 -11.44 -14.20
N THR A 142 -3.62 -12.09 -13.45
CA THR A 142 -4.28 -11.53 -12.27
C THR A 142 -4.04 -12.44 -11.09
N ILE A 143 -3.41 -11.88 -10.07
CA ILE A 143 -3.11 -12.60 -8.83
C ILE A 143 -3.72 -11.90 -7.63
N ARG A 144 -3.99 -12.68 -6.59
CA ARG A 144 -4.41 -12.20 -5.29
C ARG A 144 -3.40 -12.64 -4.24
N ALA A 145 -2.96 -11.71 -3.40
CA ALA A 145 -2.13 -12.00 -2.23
C ALA A 145 -2.67 -11.16 -1.07
N GLY A 146 -2.86 -11.81 0.09
CA GLY A 146 -3.63 -11.23 1.19
C GLY A 146 -5.02 -10.77 0.73
N GLY A 147 -5.38 -9.51 1.05
CA GLY A 147 -6.65 -8.89 0.68
C GLY A 147 -6.63 -8.10 -0.64
N GLN A 148 -5.54 -8.13 -1.40
CA GLN A 148 -5.34 -7.29 -2.57
C GLN A 148 -5.22 -8.11 -3.86
N THR A 149 -5.56 -7.49 -4.99
CA THR A 149 -5.52 -8.12 -6.32
C THR A 149 -4.80 -7.19 -7.28
N ALA A 150 -3.89 -7.75 -8.08
CA ALA A 150 -3.16 -7.01 -9.10
C ALA A 150 -3.32 -7.71 -10.45
N THR A 151 -3.52 -6.91 -11.49
CA THR A 151 -3.60 -7.37 -12.88
C THR A 151 -2.49 -6.70 -13.68
N ALA A 152 -1.76 -7.49 -14.46
CA ALA A 152 -0.78 -7.02 -15.42
C ALA A 152 -0.99 -7.70 -16.78
N LEU A 153 -0.62 -6.98 -17.84
CA LEU A 153 -0.58 -7.51 -19.20
C LEU A 153 0.89 -7.63 -19.61
N PHE A 154 1.27 -8.83 -20.02
CA PHE A 154 2.60 -9.16 -20.51
C PHE A 154 2.49 -9.44 -22.00
N THR A 155 3.29 -8.77 -22.82
CA THR A 155 3.16 -8.84 -24.28
C THR A 155 4.39 -9.48 -24.91
N ARG A 156 4.31 -9.82 -26.19
CA ARG A 156 5.50 -10.20 -26.96
C ARG A 156 6.27 -8.98 -27.43
#